data_AF-A0A845W7Y9-F1
#
_entry.id   AF-A0A845W7Y9-F1
#
_cell.length_a   1.000
_cell.length_b   1.000
_cell.length_c   1.000
_cell.angle_alpha   90.00
_cell.angle_beta   90.00
_cell.angle_gamma   90.00
#
_symmetry.space_group_name_H-M   'P 1'
#
loop_
_entity.id
_entity.type
_entity.pdbx_description
1 polymer ?
#
loop_
_entity_poly.entity_id
_entity_poly.type
_entity_poly.pdbx_seq_one_letter_code
_entity_poly.pdbx_strand_id
1 'polypeptide(L)'
;GSNLLSLINESLDLCTIEANKLELNSQTVDFGTFLKDIVEICQVKAEQKGISYSYQATSRLPTAINVDEKRLKQVFINLLDNGIKFTETGGVAFTVSVLGSRNNAKDKTTNKLQQITTIRFEVKDTGIGMNREQLSKLFLPFEKLENTSGFVEGTGLGLAITHKLVKIMGGEIHVESNPGQGSIFTIDLDVQTYPNSYEINFNNNKNQQKIVNFK
;
A
#
# COMPACT_ATOMS: atom_id res chain seq x y z
N GLY A 1 -17.33 -18.85 2.79
CA GLY A 1 -16.42 -19.54 1.85
C GLY A 1 -15.08 -18.80 1.70
N SER A 2 -15.10 -17.50 1.40
CA SER A 2 -13.92 -16.66 1.11
C SER A 2 -12.93 -16.48 2.28
N ASN A 3 -13.42 -16.32 3.52
CA ASN A 3 -12.55 -16.06 4.67
C ASN A 3 -11.60 -17.22 5.02
N LEU A 4 -12.02 -18.48 4.81
CA LEU A 4 -11.15 -19.64 5.09
C LEU A 4 -10.03 -19.77 4.04
N LEU A 5 -10.35 -19.51 2.76
CA LEU A 5 -9.35 -19.52 1.70
C LEU A 5 -8.34 -18.37 1.84
N SER A 6 -8.79 -17.18 2.28
CA SER A 6 -7.88 -16.08 2.60
C SER A 6 -6.93 -16.45 3.75
N LEU A 7 -7.47 -17.04 4.82
CA LEU A 7 -6.69 -17.55 5.95
C LEU A 7 -5.63 -18.58 5.54
N ILE A 8 -5.99 -19.55 4.69
CA ILE A 8 -5.07 -20.56 4.20
C ILE A 8 -3.96 -19.90 3.37
N ASN A 9 -4.33 -19.00 2.44
CA ASN A 9 -3.36 -18.31 1.60
C ASN A 9 -2.42 -17.41 2.42
N GLU A 10 -2.94 -16.67 3.39
CA GLU A 10 -2.16 -15.83 4.30
C GLU A 10 -1.19 -16.65 5.16
N SER A 11 -1.63 -17.81 5.66
CA SER A 11 -0.78 -18.73 6.43
C SER A 11 0.32 -19.34 5.57
N LEU A 12 0.01 -19.73 4.33
CA LEU A 12 1.00 -20.22 3.38
C LEU A 12 2.01 -19.13 2.97
N ASP A 13 1.54 -17.91 2.73
CA ASP A 13 2.40 -16.77 2.45
C ASP A 13 3.35 -16.52 3.64
N LEU A 14 2.84 -16.52 4.87
CA LEU A 14 3.66 -16.35 6.06
C LEU A 14 4.71 -17.47 6.22
N CYS A 15 4.32 -18.73 6.03
CA CYS A 15 5.25 -19.86 6.06
C CYS A 15 6.35 -19.74 4.98
N THR A 16 5.98 -19.33 3.77
CA THR A 16 6.91 -19.20 2.64
C THR A 16 7.91 -18.08 2.88
N ILE A 17 7.43 -16.97 3.43
CA ILE A 17 8.26 -15.83 3.85
C ILE A 17 9.23 -16.24 4.96
N GLU A 18 8.76 -16.92 6.01
CA GLU A 18 9.60 -17.35 7.14
C GLU A 18 10.66 -18.37 6.76
N ALA A 19 10.36 -19.22 5.78
CA ALA A 19 11.32 -20.14 5.22
C ALA A 19 12.37 -19.45 4.32
N ASN A 20 12.32 -18.13 4.13
CA ASN A 20 13.11 -17.37 3.13
C ASN A 20 12.97 -17.94 1.71
N LYS A 21 11.79 -18.49 1.39
CA LYS A 21 11.48 -19.11 0.09
C LYS A 21 10.64 -18.20 -0.80
N LEU A 22 10.25 -17.03 -0.33
CA LEU A 22 9.52 -16.07 -1.15
C LEU A 22 10.50 -15.39 -2.11
N GLU A 23 10.37 -15.71 -3.39
CA GLU A 23 11.03 -14.99 -4.48
C GLU A 23 10.08 -13.92 -5.03
N LEU A 24 10.55 -12.67 -5.09
CA LEU A 24 9.80 -11.57 -5.71
C LEU A 24 9.86 -11.70 -7.23
N ASN A 25 8.70 -11.67 -7.88
CA ASN A 25 8.62 -11.63 -9.33
C ASN A 25 8.56 -10.17 -9.81
N SER A 26 9.70 -9.48 -9.74
CA SER A 26 9.76 -8.05 -10.09
C SER A 26 9.74 -7.85 -11.59
N GLN A 27 8.81 -7.02 -12.05
CA GLN A 27 8.62 -6.67 -13.46
C GLN A 27 8.37 -5.18 -13.61
N THR A 28 8.53 -4.66 -14.83
CA THR A 28 8.18 -3.27 -15.14
C THR A 28 6.67 -3.12 -15.19
N VAL A 29 6.13 -2.24 -14.35
CA VAL A 29 4.70 -1.98 -14.19
C VAL A 29 4.42 -0.52 -14.54
N ASP A 30 3.34 -0.27 -15.28
CA ASP A 30 2.81 1.09 -15.48
C ASP A 30 2.27 1.61 -14.14
N PHE A 31 2.92 2.63 -13.60
CA PHE A 31 2.66 3.05 -12.23
C PHE A 31 1.31 3.76 -12.09
N GLY A 32 0.87 4.48 -13.13
CA GLY A 32 -0.42 5.15 -13.15
C GLY A 32 -1.58 4.14 -13.10
N THR A 33 -1.52 3.11 -13.94
CA THR A 33 -2.52 2.02 -13.98
C THR A 33 -2.53 1.25 -12.68
N PHE A 34 -1.36 0.92 -12.14
CA PHE A 34 -1.23 0.25 -10.85
C PHE A 34 -1.92 1.01 -9.71
N LEU A 35 -1.65 2.32 -9.59
CA LEU A 35 -2.27 3.17 -8.56
C LEU A 35 -3.78 3.31 -8.78
N LYS A 36 -4.21 3.49 -10.03
CA LYS A 36 -5.62 3.58 -10.40
C LYS A 36 -6.41 2.35 -9.94
N ASP A 37 -5.90 1.15 -10.19
CA ASP A 37 -6.55 -0.09 -9.77
C ASP A 37 -6.76 -0.14 -8.25
N ILE A 38 -5.76 0.26 -7.47
CA ILE A 38 -5.84 0.28 -6.00
C ILE A 38 -6.89 1.30 -5.54
N VAL A 39 -6.84 2.51 -6.11
CA VAL A 39 -7.74 3.62 -5.79
C VAL A 39 -9.19 3.24 -6.09
N GLU A 40 -9.48 2.63 -7.24
CA GLU A 40 -10.83 2.22 -7.63
C GLU A 40 -11.40 1.14 -6.68
N ILE A 41 -10.59 0.13 -6.33
CA ILE A 41 -11.01 -0.92 -5.39
C ILE A 41 -11.37 -0.31 -4.02
N CYS A 42 -10.53 0.60 -3.52
CA CYS A 42 -10.72 1.20 -2.20
C CYS A 42 -11.83 2.25 -2.18
N GLN A 43 -12.04 2.99 -3.27
CA GLN A 43 -13.15 3.93 -3.43
C GLN A 43 -14.49 3.21 -3.27
N VAL A 44 -14.68 2.08 -3.97
CA VAL A 44 -15.94 1.29 -3.88
C VAL A 44 -16.20 0.81 -2.45
N LYS A 45 -15.16 0.34 -1.74
CA LYS A 45 -15.27 -0.10 -0.34
C LYS A 45 -15.62 1.05 0.61
N ALA A 46 -14.98 2.20 0.44
CA ALA A 46 -15.24 3.38 1.27
C ALA A 46 -16.66 3.92 1.05
N GLU A 47 -17.13 3.96 -0.20
CA GLU A 47 -18.51 4.34 -0.55
C GLU A 47 -19.53 3.38 0.07
N GLN A 48 -19.30 2.08 -0.01
CA GLN A 48 -20.17 1.07 0.63
C GLN A 48 -20.21 1.22 2.15
N LYS A 49 -19.11 1.66 2.76
CA LYS A 49 -19.06 1.95 4.20
C LYS A 49 -19.64 3.32 4.58
N GLY A 50 -19.77 4.23 3.61
CA GLY A 50 -20.26 5.59 3.84
C GLY A 50 -19.23 6.54 4.47
N ILE A 51 -17.93 6.30 4.24
CA ILE A 51 -16.85 7.20 4.70
C ILE A 51 -16.18 7.91 3.51
N SER A 52 -15.48 9.01 3.77
CA SER A 52 -14.73 9.70 2.73
C SER A 52 -13.45 8.94 2.36
N TYR A 53 -13.10 8.96 1.08
CA TYR A 53 -11.85 8.43 0.55
C TYR A 53 -11.21 9.46 -0.38
N SER A 54 -9.89 9.61 -0.29
CA SER A 54 -9.14 10.51 -1.17
C SER A 54 -7.82 9.90 -1.59
N TYR A 55 -7.40 10.22 -2.81
CA TYR A 55 -6.09 9.86 -3.35
C TYR A 55 -5.40 11.13 -3.87
N GLN A 56 -4.12 11.28 -3.55
CA GLN A 56 -3.32 12.40 -4.02
C GLN A 56 -1.90 11.97 -4.39
N ALA A 57 -1.45 12.37 -5.58
CA ALA A 57 -0.02 12.40 -5.90
C ALA A 57 0.52 13.82 -5.67
N THR A 58 1.43 14.01 -4.71
CA THR A 58 1.95 15.35 -4.33
C THR A 58 3.20 15.75 -5.09
N SER A 59 3.66 14.89 -6.00
CA SER A 59 4.85 15.13 -6.84
C SER A 59 4.65 14.47 -8.21
N ARG A 60 5.53 14.79 -9.16
CA ARG A 60 5.52 14.11 -10.46
C ARG A 60 6.01 12.67 -10.30
N LEU A 61 5.09 11.73 -10.45
CA LEU A 61 5.39 10.30 -10.35
C LEU A 61 6.10 9.78 -11.62
N PRO A 62 6.95 8.75 -11.50
CA PRO A 62 7.50 8.05 -12.66
C PRO A 62 6.39 7.35 -13.46
N THR A 63 6.59 7.15 -14.77
CA THR A 63 5.60 6.46 -15.61
C THR A 63 5.56 4.97 -15.32
N ALA A 64 6.72 4.36 -15.06
CA ALA A 64 6.82 2.96 -14.73
C ALA A 64 7.82 2.71 -13.60
N ILE A 65 7.56 1.66 -12.83
CA ILE A 65 8.38 1.18 -11.71
C ILE A 65 8.67 -0.32 -11.88
N ASN A 66 9.81 -0.79 -11.40
CA ASN A 66 10.14 -2.22 -11.36
C ASN A 66 9.81 -2.78 -9.97
N VAL A 67 8.78 -3.60 -9.89
CA VAL A 67 8.25 -4.18 -8.62
C VAL A 67 7.53 -5.50 -8.87
N ASP A 68 7.32 -6.29 -7.82
CA ASP A 68 6.33 -7.37 -7.84
C ASP A 68 4.93 -6.76 -7.64
N GLU A 69 4.19 -6.60 -8.75
CA GLU A 69 2.88 -5.95 -8.76
C GLU A 69 1.89 -6.59 -7.80
N LYS A 70 1.82 -7.92 -7.78
CA LYS A 70 0.84 -8.68 -6.99
C LYS A 70 1.11 -8.45 -5.50
N ARG A 71 2.37 -8.56 -5.08
CA ARG A 71 2.77 -8.40 -3.68
C ARG A 71 2.63 -6.94 -3.23
N LEU A 72 2.95 -5.98 -4.09
CA LEU A 72 2.80 -4.57 -3.74
C LEU A 72 1.33 -4.16 -3.66
N LYS A 73 0.48 -4.68 -4.57
CA LYS A 73 -0.99 -4.51 -4.49
C LYS A 73 -1.55 -5.13 -3.20
N GLN A 74 -1.07 -6.32 -2.81
CA GLN A 74 -1.46 -6.97 -1.55
C GLN A 74 -1.16 -6.09 -0.33
N VAL A 75 0.02 -5.45 -0.28
CA VAL A 75 0.40 -4.50 0.78
C VAL A 75 -0.60 -3.33 0.85
N PHE A 76 -0.85 -2.63 -0.25
CA PHE A 76 -1.70 -1.45 -0.22
C PHE A 76 -3.17 -1.78 0.01
N ILE A 77 -3.69 -2.85 -0.59
CA ILE A 77 -5.06 -3.30 -0.32
C ILE A 77 -5.21 -3.63 1.16
N ASN A 78 -4.26 -4.32 1.80
CA ASN A 78 -4.35 -4.59 3.24
C ASN A 78 -4.33 -3.31 4.10
N LEU A 79 -3.46 -2.35 3.80
CA LEU A 79 -3.41 -1.10 4.57
C LEU A 79 -4.67 -0.26 4.41
N LEU A 80 -5.10 -0.04 3.17
CA LEU A 80 -6.28 0.77 2.86
C LEU A 80 -7.56 0.10 3.37
N ASP A 81 -7.67 -1.23 3.25
CA ASP A 81 -8.81 -1.98 3.77
C ASP A 81 -8.87 -1.91 5.30
N ASN A 82 -7.73 -1.97 6.00
CA ASN A 82 -7.70 -1.74 7.45
C ASN A 82 -8.13 -0.31 7.81
N GLY A 83 -7.62 0.70 7.11
CA GLY A 83 -8.03 2.09 7.31
C GLY A 83 -9.55 2.26 7.13
N ILE A 84 -10.12 1.68 6.07
CA ILE A 84 -11.56 1.72 5.81
C ILE A 84 -12.31 0.95 6.91
N LYS A 85 -11.91 -0.28 7.22
CA LYS A 85 -12.56 -1.16 8.21
C LYS A 85 -12.61 -0.56 9.61
N PHE A 86 -11.57 0.14 10.05
CA PHE A 86 -11.48 0.70 11.40
C PHE A 86 -11.92 2.17 11.52
N THR A 87 -12.36 2.79 10.42
CA THR A 87 -12.93 4.16 10.42
C THR A 87 -14.46 4.10 10.39
N GLU A 88 -15.12 4.45 11.48
CA GLU A 88 -16.59 4.52 11.54
C GLU A 88 -17.12 5.82 10.92
N THR A 89 -16.45 6.94 11.19
CA THR A 89 -16.78 8.27 10.66
C THR A 89 -15.51 8.99 10.23
N GLY A 90 -15.62 9.94 9.30
CA GLY A 90 -14.48 10.64 8.72
C GLY A 90 -14.01 10.01 7.41
N GLY A 91 -12.75 9.57 7.32
CA GLY A 91 -12.24 9.00 6.08
C GLY A 91 -10.82 8.48 6.07
N VAL A 92 -10.40 8.07 4.88
CA VAL A 92 -9.09 7.55 4.57
C VAL A 92 -8.47 8.35 3.42
N ALA A 93 -7.20 8.73 3.56
CA ALA A 93 -6.42 9.42 2.55
C ALA A 93 -5.23 8.55 2.12
N PHE A 94 -5.02 8.42 0.82
CA PHE A 94 -3.88 7.75 0.22
C PHE A 94 -3.01 8.76 -0.54
N THR A 95 -1.80 9.00 -0.05
CA THR A 95 -0.88 9.99 -0.62
C THR A 95 0.36 9.30 -1.18
N VAL A 96 0.77 9.68 -2.39
CA VAL A 96 1.98 9.16 -3.05
C VAL A 96 2.91 10.31 -3.42
N SER A 97 4.18 10.20 -3.05
CA SER A 97 5.17 11.24 -3.28
C SER A 97 6.55 10.66 -3.60
N VAL A 98 7.36 11.42 -4.34
CA VAL A 98 8.76 11.11 -4.61
C VAL A 98 9.61 11.88 -3.61
N LEU A 99 10.40 11.16 -2.80
CA LEU A 99 11.33 11.78 -1.84
C LEU A 99 12.66 12.15 -2.49
N GLY A 100 13.07 11.42 -3.53
CA GLY A 100 14.29 11.70 -4.26
C GLY A 100 14.59 10.64 -5.32
N SER A 101 15.41 11.02 -6.30
CA SER A 101 15.89 10.11 -7.35
C SER A 101 17.41 10.13 -7.43
N ARG A 102 18.00 8.96 -7.55
CA ARG A 102 19.43 8.74 -7.79
C ARG A 102 19.58 8.18 -9.20
N ASN A 103 20.20 8.98 -10.07
CA ASN A 103 20.55 8.56 -11.43
C ASN A 103 21.86 7.76 -11.39
N ASN A 104 22.07 6.92 -12.41
CA ASN A 104 23.33 6.21 -12.63
C ASN A 104 23.69 5.19 -11.55
N ALA A 105 22.70 4.59 -10.87
CA ALA A 105 22.93 3.42 -10.06
C ALA A 105 23.39 2.28 -11.00
N LYS A 106 24.60 1.76 -10.79
CA LYS A 106 25.09 0.61 -11.57
C LYS A 106 24.38 -0.64 -11.12
N ASP A 107 23.64 -1.25 -12.04
CA ASP A 107 23.21 -2.63 -11.90
C ASP A 107 24.45 -3.53 -11.78
N LYS A 108 24.57 -4.28 -10.67
CA LYS A 108 25.71 -5.17 -10.41
C LYS A 108 25.81 -6.32 -11.41
N THR A 109 24.72 -6.65 -12.10
CA THR A 109 24.61 -7.79 -13.01
C THR A 109 24.70 -7.33 -14.47
N THR A 110 24.03 -6.23 -14.82
CA THR A 110 23.94 -5.77 -16.23
C THR A 110 24.88 -4.62 -16.59
N ASN A 111 25.55 -4.00 -15.60
CA ASN A 111 26.33 -2.76 -15.76
C ASN A 111 25.56 -1.59 -16.40
N LYS A 112 24.24 -1.67 -16.53
CA LYS A 112 23.40 -0.58 -17.03
C LYS A 112 23.17 0.46 -15.94
N LEU A 113 23.08 1.71 -16.37
CA LEU A 113 22.69 2.82 -15.50
C LEU A 113 21.19 2.72 -15.25
N GLN A 114 20.82 2.64 -13.97
CA GLN A 114 19.43 2.63 -13.53
C GLN A 114 19.13 3.94 -12.79
N GLN A 115 17.89 4.43 -12.93
CA GLN A 115 17.37 5.46 -12.04
C GLN A 115 16.62 4.77 -10.90
N ILE A 116 17.12 4.94 -9.68
CA ILE A 116 16.42 4.52 -8.47
C ILE A 116 15.69 5.73 -7.90
N THR A 117 14.41 5.58 -7.59
CA THR A 117 13.61 6.63 -6.98
C THR A 117 13.04 6.10 -5.66
N THR A 118 13.19 6.89 -4.60
CA THR A 118 12.52 6.65 -3.33
C THR A 118 11.11 7.19 -3.41
N ILE A 119 10.12 6.31 -3.39
CA ILE A 119 8.71 6.65 -3.41
C ILE A 119 8.12 6.42 -2.02
N ARG A 120 7.47 7.45 -1.48
CA ARG A 120 6.71 7.40 -0.25
C ARG A 120 5.23 7.19 -0.55
N PHE A 121 4.65 6.21 0.13
CA PHE A 121 3.23 5.92 0.16
C PHE A 121 2.73 6.15 1.58
N GLU A 122 1.71 6.97 1.75
CA GLU A 122 1.12 7.27 3.04
C GLU A 122 -0.36 6.93 3.03
N VAL A 123 -0.79 6.12 3.99
CA VAL A 123 -2.20 5.80 4.24
C VAL A 123 -2.57 6.39 5.59
N LYS A 124 -3.44 7.39 5.58
CA LYS A 124 -3.94 8.05 6.77
C LYS A 124 -5.42 7.73 6.95
N ASP A 125 -5.80 7.29 8.14
CA ASP A 125 -7.20 7.09 8.54
C ASP A 125 -7.58 7.98 9.72
N THR A 126 -8.87 8.18 9.94
CA THR A 126 -9.42 8.88 11.11
C THR A 126 -10.16 7.93 12.06
N GLY A 127 -9.76 6.65 12.07
CA GLY A 127 -10.44 5.60 12.81
C GLY A 127 -10.12 5.58 14.30
N ILE A 128 -10.32 4.41 14.91
CA ILE A 128 -10.16 4.21 16.36
C ILE A 128 -8.75 4.49 16.88
N GLY A 129 -7.74 4.49 16.01
CA GLY A 129 -6.34 4.59 16.38
C GLY A 129 -5.86 3.47 17.32
N MET A 130 -4.63 3.57 17.80
CA MET A 130 -3.98 2.55 18.61
C MET A 130 -3.24 3.17 19.78
N ASN A 131 -3.26 2.48 20.93
CA ASN A 131 -2.40 2.83 22.06
C ASN A 131 -0.97 2.28 21.87
N ARG A 132 -0.06 2.63 22.78
CA ARG A 132 1.35 2.21 22.70
C ARG A 132 1.55 0.69 22.75
N GLU A 133 0.75 -0.02 23.55
CA GLU A 133 0.85 -1.47 23.65
C GLU A 133 0.42 -2.14 22.34
N GLN A 134 -0.71 -1.70 21.79
CA GLN A 134 -1.22 -2.13 20.49
C GLN A 134 -0.21 -1.87 19.37
N LEU A 135 0.38 -0.67 19.31
CA LEU A 135 1.43 -0.34 18.34
C LEU A 135 2.64 -1.27 18.45
N SER A 136 3.08 -1.62 19.66
CA SER A 136 4.23 -2.50 19.86
C SER A 136 4.03 -3.93 19.35
N LYS A 137 2.76 -4.36 19.26
CA LYS A 137 2.35 -5.70 18.83
C LYS A 137 1.81 -5.73 17.39
N LEU A 138 1.69 -4.58 16.74
CA LEU A 138 0.94 -4.39 15.48
C LEU A 138 1.34 -5.35 14.34
N PHE A 139 2.62 -5.70 14.27
CA PHE A 139 3.18 -6.54 13.21
C PHE A 139 3.44 -7.99 13.65
N LEU A 140 3.05 -8.36 14.87
CA LEU A 140 3.14 -9.74 15.33
C LEU A 140 2.00 -10.57 14.72
N PRO A 141 2.27 -11.78 14.21
CA PRO A 141 1.24 -12.65 13.67
C PRO A 141 0.16 -12.98 14.69
N PHE A 142 -1.10 -13.03 14.25
CA PHE A 142 -2.29 -13.39 15.04
C PHE A 142 -2.66 -12.39 16.15
N GLU A 143 -1.90 -11.32 16.33
CA GLU A 143 -2.29 -10.22 17.21
C GLU A 143 -3.50 -9.49 16.61
N LYS A 144 -4.48 -9.23 17.48
CA LYS A 144 -5.73 -8.58 17.14
C LYS A 144 -5.95 -7.43 18.11
N LEU A 145 -6.31 -6.26 17.58
CA LEU A 145 -6.74 -5.15 18.42
C LEU A 145 -8.07 -5.54 19.08
N GLU A 146 -8.07 -5.72 20.40
CA GLU A 146 -9.30 -5.93 21.16
C GLU A 146 -10.15 -4.66 21.06
N ASN A 147 -11.28 -4.75 20.35
CA ASN A 147 -12.28 -3.69 20.34
C ASN A 147 -13.18 -3.83 21.56
N THR A 148 -13.66 -2.71 22.10
CA THR A 148 -14.64 -2.61 23.20
C THR A 148 -15.96 -3.32 22.91
N SER A 149 -16.22 -3.70 21.65
CA SER A 149 -17.42 -4.41 21.18
C SER A 149 -17.26 -5.93 21.05
N GLY A 150 -16.11 -6.51 21.40
CA GLY A 150 -15.92 -7.98 21.50
C GLY A 150 -15.94 -8.76 20.17
N PHE A 151 -16.23 -8.12 19.04
CA PHE A 151 -16.12 -8.70 17.70
C PHE A 151 -14.88 -8.15 17.00
N VAL A 152 -13.91 -9.03 16.72
CA VAL A 152 -12.71 -8.67 15.95
C VAL A 152 -12.65 -9.46 14.65
N GLU A 153 -12.97 -8.77 13.55
CA GLU A 153 -12.94 -9.31 12.20
C GLU A 153 -11.51 -9.29 11.62
N GLY A 154 -11.08 -10.44 11.08
CA GLY A 154 -9.77 -10.62 10.46
C GLY A 154 -8.93 -11.73 11.10
N THR A 155 -7.82 -12.04 10.46
CA THR A 155 -6.94 -13.18 10.79
C THR A 155 -5.82 -12.81 11.77
N GLY A 156 -5.52 -11.50 11.88
CA GLY A 156 -4.31 -10.99 12.55
C GLY A 156 -3.03 -11.19 11.73
N LEU A 157 -3.12 -11.64 10.47
CA LEU A 157 -1.95 -11.93 9.64
C LEU A 157 -1.62 -10.83 8.64
N GLY A 158 -2.62 -10.06 8.18
CA GLY A 158 -2.45 -9.09 7.08
C GLY A 158 -1.35 -8.05 7.31
N LEU A 159 -1.28 -7.45 8.51
CA LEU A 159 -0.23 -6.47 8.84
C LEU A 159 1.14 -7.12 9.03
N ALA A 160 1.20 -8.31 9.63
CA ALA A 160 2.45 -9.07 9.74
C ALA A 160 3.01 -9.41 8.35
N ILE A 161 2.18 -9.89 7.42
CA ILE A 161 2.54 -10.16 6.03
C ILE A 161 2.98 -8.86 5.33
N THR A 162 2.23 -7.77 5.51
CA THR A 162 2.56 -6.45 4.94
C THR A 162 3.96 -6.00 5.35
N HIS A 163 4.26 -6.03 6.65
CA HIS A 163 5.56 -5.63 7.17
C HIS A 163 6.70 -6.49 6.62
N LYS A 164 6.49 -7.81 6.48
CA LYS A 164 7.50 -8.69 5.89
C LYS A 164 7.67 -8.47 4.39
N LEU A 165 6.59 -8.29 3.62
CA LEU A 165 6.66 -8.01 2.18
C LEU A 165 7.40 -6.70 1.90
N VAL A 166 7.09 -5.63 2.64
CA VAL A 166 7.80 -4.34 2.52
C VAL A 166 9.30 -4.51 2.77
N LYS A 167 9.69 -5.27 3.81
CA LYS A 167 11.10 -5.58 4.09
C LYS A 167 11.77 -6.38 2.98
N ILE A 168 11.11 -7.39 2.42
CA ILE A 168 11.65 -8.20 1.32
C ILE A 168 11.82 -7.36 0.05
N MET A 169 10.94 -6.38 -0.17
CA MET A 169 11.07 -5.39 -1.25
C MET A 169 12.15 -4.32 -0.96
N GLY A 170 12.85 -4.39 0.17
CA GLY A 170 13.89 -3.45 0.54
C GLY A 170 13.38 -2.09 1.03
N GLY A 171 12.09 -2.01 1.41
CA GLY A 171 11.49 -0.82 1.98
C GLY A 171 11.38 -0.84 3.49
N GLU A 172 10.87 0.26 4.03
CA GLU A 172 10.53 0.41 5.44
C GLU A 172 9.07 0.82 5.59
N ILE A 173 8.44 0.37 6.67
CA ILE A 173 7.10 0.81 7.07
C ILE A 173 7.18 1.44 8.46
N HIS A 174 6.64 2.65 8.57
CA HIS A 174 6.54 3.44 9.79
C HIS A 174 5.06 3.65 10.11
N VAL A 175 4.72 3.67 11.40
CA VAL A 175 3.33 3.84 11.85
C VAL A 175 3.27 4.83 13.00
N GLU A 176 2.40 5.83 12.85
CA GLU A 176 2.02 6.77 13.89
C GLU A 176 0.53 6.60 14.18
N SER A 177 0.14 6.54 15.45
CA SER A 177 -1.27 6.36 15.81
C SER A 177 -1.55 6.83 17.22
N ASN A 178 -2.73 7.42 17.41
CA ASN A 178 -3.22 7.89 18.69
C ASN A 178 -4.67 7.42 18.88
N PRO A 179 -5.06 6.91 20.07
CA PRO A 179 -6.43 6.48 20.31
C PRO A 179 -7.45 7.58 20.01
N GLY A 180 -8.47 7.24 19.22
CA GLY A 180 -9.54 8.13 18.76
C GLY A 180 -9.16 9.16 17.70
N GLN A 181 -7.91 9.17 17.20
CA GLN A 181 -7.43 10.13 16.20
C GLN A 181 -7.07 9.47 14.86
N GLY A 182 -7.13 8.14 14.78
CA GLY A 182 -6.73 7.36 13.62
C GLY A 182 -5.23 7.05 13.58
N SER A 183 -4.77 6.63 12.41
CA SER A 183 -3.39 6.18 12.18
C SER A 183 -2.83 6.70 10.87
N ILE A 184 -1.51 6.75 10.78
CA ILE A 184 -0.75 7.06 9.58
C ILE A 184 0.25 5.93 9.37
N PHE A 185 0.11 5.21 8.26
CA PHE A 185 1.08 4.22 7.79
C PHE A 185 1.89 4.82 6.65
N THR A 186 3.21 4.86 6.80
CA THR A 186 4.12 5.39 5.79
C THR A 186 5.04 4.27 5.31
N ILE A 187 5.05 4.02 4.01
CA ILE A 187 5.98 3.10 3.34
C ILE A 187 6.91 3.90 2.46
N ASP A 188 8.22 3.74 2.66
CA ASP A 188 9.25 4.25 1.77
C ASP A 188 9.88 3.07 1.01
N LEU A 189 9.84 3.14 -0.33
CA LEU A 189 10.37 2.11 -1.22
C LEU A 189 11.33 2.70 -2.25
N ASP A 190 12.55 2.15 -2.27
CA ASP A 190 13.52 2.39 -3.33
C ASP A 190 13.22 1.46 -4.51
N VAL A 191 12.73 2.02 -5.60
CA VAL A 191 12.38 1.24 -6.80
C VAL A 191 13.16 1.73 -8.01
N GLN A 192 13.51 0.80 -8.90
CA GLN A 192 13.97 1.18 -10.23
C GLN A 192 12.80 1.82 -10.97
N THR A 193 13.07 2.96 -11.60
CA THR A 193 12.07 3.77 -12.29
C THR A 193 12.52 4.10 -13.69
N TYR A 194 11.54 4.36 -14.55
CA TYR A 194 11.77 4.72 -15.94
C TYR A 194 11.18 6.12 -16.19
N PRO A 195 12.01 7.17 -16.27
CA PRO A 195 11.55 8.50 -16.62
C PRO A 195 11.26 8.54 -18.13
N ASN A 196 9.99 8.40 -18.50
CA ASN A 196 9.48 8.30 -19.88
C ASN A 196 9.75 6.95 -20.56
N SER A 197 8.68 6.20 -20.80
CA SER A 197 8.67 5.07 -21.73
C SER A 197 7.53 5.24 -22.74
N TYR A 198 7.79 6.00 -23.82
CA TYR A 198 7.04 6.09 -25.08
C TYR A 198 5.54 6.48 -25.04
N GLU A 199 5.12 7.22 -26.08
CA GLU A 199 3.72 7.51 -26.41
C GLU A 199 2.91 6.22 -26.50
N ILE A 200 1.99 6.01 -25.56
CA ILE A 200 0.87 5.10 -25.78
C ILE A 200 -0.19 5.95 -26.48
N ASN A 201 -0.43 5.66 -27.76
CA ASN A 201 -1.56 6.18 -28.52
C ASN A 201 -2.87 5.80 -27.80
N PHE A 202 -3.40 6.72 -27.00
CA PHE A 202 -4.80 6.68 -26.57
C PHE A 202 -5.69 7.14 -27.72
N ASN A 203 -5.80 6.33 -28.78
CA ASN A 203 -7.04 6.33 -29.55
C ASN A 203 -8.09 5.57 -28.72
N ASN A 204 -8.78 6.31 -27.84
CA ASN A 204 -10.24 6.35 -27.79
C ASN A 204 -10.77 7.20 -26.63
N ASN A 205 -11.46 8.27 -27.02
CA ASN A 205 -12.67 8.83 -26.43
C ASN A 205 -12.66 9.42 -25.00
N LYS A 206 -12.62 10.76 -24.99
CA LYS A 206 -13.45 11.71 -24.23
C LYS A 206 -14.04 11.20 -22.89
N ASN A 207 -13.44 11.67 -21.80
CA ASN A 207 -14.04 12.43 -20.69
C ASN A 207 -13.37 12.06 -19.37
N GLN A 208 -12.64 13.01 -18.78
CA GLN A 208 -12.89 13.51 -17.42
C GLN A 208 -11.74 14.43 -17.00
N GLN A 209 -11.93 15.72 -17.30
CA GLN A 209 -11.55 16.75 -16.34
C GLN A 209 -12.59 16.73 -15.24
N LYS A 210 -12.18 16.54 -13.98
CA LYS A 210 -12.77 17.26 -12.84
C LYS A 210 -11.84 17.15 -11.63
N ILE A 211 -11.11 18.23 -11.42
CA ILE A 211 -10.69 18.67 -10.10
C ILE A 211 -11.96 18.82 -9.28
N VAL A 212 -12.05 18.13 -8.15
CA VAL A 212 -13.03 18.44 -7.12
C VAL A 212 -12.26 18.90 -5.89
N ASN A 213 -11.96 20.21 -5.88
CA ASN A 213 -11.76 20.95 -4.65
C ASN A 213 -13.13 21.12 -4.01
N PHE A 214 -13.29 20.85 -2.72
CA PHE A 214 -14.28 21.55 -1.93
C PHE A 214 -13.73 21.98 -0.58
N LYS A 215 -14.03 23.24 -0.29
CA LYS A 215 -14.03 23.89 1.02
C LYS A 215 -15.02 23.21 1.96
#